data_AF-A0A653AML8-F1
#
_entry.id   AF-A0A653AML8-F1
#
_cell.length_a   1.000
_cell.length_b   1.000
_cell.length_c   1.000
_cell.angle_alpha   90.00
_cell.angle_beta   90.00
_cell.angle_gamma   90.00
#
_symmetry.space_group_name_H-M   'P 1'
#
loop_
_entity.id
_entity.type
_entity.pdbx_description
1 polymer ?
#
loop_
_entity_poly.entity_id
_entity_poly.type
_entity_poly.pdbx_seq_one_letter_code
_entity_poly.pdbx_strand_id
1 'polypeptide(L)' 'MLDGGRFLINVEIIMKDEDGNIVENANNRVKVNVSGAGRLIGLDNGDSTDYDQYKGLSRRLFSGKLMAIIGKHFRRRIY' A
#
# COMPACT_ATOMS: atom_id res chain seq x y z
N MET A 1 23.96 -18.43 -8.28
CA MET A 1 23.39 -17.08 -8.45
C MET A 1 21.90 -17.22 -8.25
N LEU A 2 21.35 -16.71 -7.14
CA LEU A 2 19.90 -16.68 -6.96
C LEU A 2 19.36 -15.65 -7.96
N ASP A 3 18.58 -16.15 -8.92
CA ASP A 3 17.90 -15.38 -9.96
C ASP A 3 17.17 -14.18 -9.35
N GLY A 4 17.04 -13.10 -10.12
CA GLY A 4 16.60 -11.76 -9.69
C GLY A 4 15.16 -11.71 -9.16
N GLY A 5 14.93 -12.28 -7.98
CA GLY A 5 13.61 -12.46 -7.38
C GLY A 5 12.86 -11.14 -7.27
N ARG A 6 11.68 -11.09 -7.90
CA ARG A 6 10.68 -10.05 -7.66
C ARG A 6 10.14 -10.26 -6.24
N PHE A 7 10.68 -9.53 -5.28
CA PHE A 7 10.13 -9.49 -3.93
C PHE A 7 8.98 -8.49 -3.89
N LEU A 8 7.82 -8.96 -3.41
CA LEU A 8 6.65 -8.16 -3.08
C LEU A 8 6.35 -8.34 -1.60
N ILE A 9 6.07 -7.24 -0.92
CA ILE A 9 5.67 -7.19 0.48
C ILE A 9 4.28 -6.56 0.51
N ASN A 10 3.34 -7.23 1.15
CA ASN A 10 2.00 -6.72 1.41
C ASN A 10 1.96 -6.17 2.83
N VAL A 11 1.60 -4.90 2.98
CA VAL A 11 1.49 -4.21 4.26
C VAL A 11 0.04 -3.81 4.47
N GLU A 12 -0.57 -4.33 5.53
CA GLU A 12 -1.93 -3.97 5.93
C GLU A 12 -1.91 -2.72 6.84
N ILE A 13 -2.74 -1.74 6.51
CA ILE A 13 -2.95 -0.50 7.24
C ILE A 13 -4.38 -0.54 7.79
N ILE A 14 -4.53 -0.40 9.10
CA ILE A 14 -5.81 -0.51 9.80
C ILE A 14 -6.03 0.73 10.65
N MET A 15 -7.23 1.31 10.57
CA MET A 15 -7.65 2.39 11.46
C MET A 15 -8.19 1.80 12.76
N LYS A 16 -7.65 2.25 13.90
CA LYS A 16 -8.08 1.84 15.23
C LYS A 16 -8.47 3.04 16.09
N ASP A 17 -9.48 2.88 16.94
CA ASP A 17 -9.83 3.84 17.97
C ASP A 17 -8.81 3.85 19.12
N GLU A 18 -9.05 4.68 20.14
CA GLU A 18 -8.17 4.82 21.32
C GLU A 18 -8.08 3.53 22.14
N ASP A 19 -9.09 2.67 22.06
CA ASP A 19 -9.16 1.37 22.73
C ASP A 19 -8.54 0.24 21.88
N GLY A 20 -8.09 0.54 20.66
CA GLY A 20 -7.46 -0.41 19.74
C GLY A 20 -8.43 -1.23 18.89
N ASN A 21 -9.73 -0.91 18.91
CA ASN A 21 -10.74 -1.56 18.07
C ASN A 21 -10.68 -1.02 16.64
N ILE A 22 -10.95 -1.89 15.66
CA ILE A 22 -11.01 -1.47 14.26
C ILE A 22 -12.23 -0.58 14.06
N VAL A 23 -12.01 0.58 13.45
CA VAL A 23 -13.09 1.48 13.06
C VAL A 23 -13.65 1.01 11.72
N GLU A 24 -14.59 0.07 11.76
CA GLU A 24 -15.15 -0.64 10.59
C GLU A 24 -15.86 0.27 9.57
N ASN A 25 -16.17 1.52 9.91
CA ASN A 25 -16.72 2.52 8.98
C ASN A 25 -15.71 3.59 8.55
N ALA A 26 -14.43 3.47 8.94
CA ALA A 26 -13.41 4.42 8.55
C ALA A 26 -13.14 4.36 7.04
N ASN A 27 -13.18 5.53 6.41
CA ASN A 27 -12.99 5.73 4.98
C ASN A 27 -11.95 6.83 4.68
N ASN A 28 -11.10 7.13 5.66
CA ASN A 28 -10.12 8.21 5.59
C ASN A 28 -9.18 8.01 4.40
N ARG A 29 -8.74 9.11 3.78
CA ARG A 29 -7.73 9.06 2.73
C ARG A 29 -6.34 8.94 3.36
N VAL A 30 -5.65 7.84 3.07
CA VAL A 30 -4.29 7.58 3.54
C VAL A 30 -3.32 7.86 2.41
N LYS A 31 -2.26 8.62 2.69
CA LYS A 31 -1.12 8.83 1.78
C LYS A 31 0.05 7.98 2.25
N VAL A 32 0.60 7.16 1.35
CA VAL A 32 1.73 6.27 1.63
C VAL A 32 2.97 6.77 0.93
N ASN A 33 4.07 6.88 1.69
CA ASN A 33 5.39 7.19 1.17
C ASN A 33 6.36 6.09 1.57
N VAL A 34 7.12 5.56 0.62
CA VAL A 34 8.10 4.48 0.84
C VAL A 34 9.49 5.03 0.51
N SER A 35 10.42 4.91 1.45
CA SER A 35 11.82 5.32 1.29
C SER A 35 12.76 4.10 1.31
N GLY A 36 14.01 4.30 0.88
CA GLY A 36 15.05 3.26 0.87
C GLY A 36 15.03 2.37 -0.37
N ALA A 37 15.27 1.07 -0.20
CA ALA A 37 15.41 0.11 -1.30
C ALA A 37 14.07 -0.45 -1.82
N GLY A 38 12.94 0.02 -1.28
CA GLY A 38 11.59 -0.35 -1.69
C GLY A 38 10.94 0.71 -2.57
N ARG A 39 9.89 0.33 -3.31
CA ARG A 39 9.01 1.23 -4.04
C ARG A 39 7.56 0.81 -3.84
N LEU A 40 6.67 1.77 -3.61
CA LEU A 40 5.23 1.53 -3.62
C LEU A 40 4.80 1.12 -5.04
N ILE A 41 4.27 -0.09 -5.16
CA ILE A 41 3.78 -0.68 -6.42
C ILE A 41 2.31 -0.37 -6.61
N GLY A 42 1.52 -0.39 -5.53
CA GLY A 42 0.10 -0.10 -5.58
C GLY A 42 -0.54 0.00 -4.20
N LEU A 43 -1.75 0.55 -4.20
CA LEU A 43 -2.64 0.65 -3.05
C LEU A 43 -3.98 0.02 -3.40
N ASP A 44 -4.50 -0.83 -2.52
CA ASP A 44 -5.77 -1.52 -2.72
C ASP A 44 -6.57 -1.57 -1.42
N ASN A 45 -7.83 -1.16 -1.49
CA ASN A 45 -8.76 -1.21 -0.36
C ASN A 45 -9.87 -2.27 -0.58
N GLY A 46 -9.95 -2.89 -1.75
CA GLY A 46 -10.98 -3.89 -2.06
C GLY A 46 -12.38 -3.32 -2.36
N ASP A 47 -12.53 -1.99 -2.44
CA ASP A 47 -13.79 -1.36 -2.82
C ASP A 47 -13.95 -1.37 -4.36
N SER A 48 -14.89 -2.16 -4.85
CA SER A 48 -15.17 -2.31 -6.30
C SER A 48 -15.82 -1.08 -6.92
N THR A 49 -16.31 -0.14 -6.11
CA THR A 49 -16.93 1.12 -6.53
C THR A 49 -15.97 2.31 -6.43
N ASP A 50 -14.77 2.11 -5.88
CA ASP A 50 -13.74 3.13 -5.77
C ASP A 50 -12.94 3.25 -7.07
N TYR A 51 -13.36 4.19 -7.92
CA TYR A 51 -12.71 4.51 -9.20
C TYR A 51 -11.49 5.45 -9.07
N ASP A 52 -10.97 5.70 -7.86
CA ASP A 52 -9.73 6.46 -7.71
C ASP A 52 -8.59 5.84 -8.53
N GLN A 53 -7.74 6.67 -9.13
CA GLN A 53 -6.65 6.19 -9.98
C GLN A 53 -5.71 5.25 -9.20
N TYR A 54 -5.60 4.00 -9.66
CA TYR A 54 -4.78 2.93 -9.07
C TYR A 54 -3.27 3.28 -8.93
N LYS A 55 -2.78 4.29 -9.66
CA LYS A 55 -1.38 4.75 -9.63
C LYS A 55 -1.12 5.95 -8.70
N GLY A 56 -2.07 6.29 -7.82
CA GLY A 56 -1.91 7.33 -6.82
C GLY A 56 -1.03 6.93 -5.64
N LEU A 57 -0.44 7.92 -4.95
CA LEU A 57 0.27 7.74 -3.66
C LEU A 57 -0.70 7.71 -2.46
N SER A 58 -2.00 7.72 -2.71
CA SER A 58 -3.03 7.74 -1.68
C SER A 58 -4.27 6.99 -2.10
N ARG A 59 -4.93 6.33 -1.16
CA ARG A 59 -6.23 5.68 -1.36
C ARG A 59 -7.08 5.79 -0.10
N ARG A 60 -8.40 5.74 -0.24
CA ARG A 60 -9.31 5.70 0.91
C ARG A 60 -9.26 4.33 1.56
N LEU A 61 -9.41 4.28 2.88
CA LEU A 61 -9.74 3.04 3.57
C LEU A 61 -11.09 2.52 3.08
N PHE A 62 -11.25 1.21 3.10
CA PHE A 62 -12.55 0.55 2.99
C PHE A 62 -12.71 -0.37 4.18
N SER A 63 -13.82 -0.23 4.91
CA SER A 63 -14.04 -0.87 6.20
C SER A 63 -12.85 -0.74 7.17
N GLY A 64 -12.27 0.46 7.24
CA GLY A 64 -11.12 0.75 8.10
C GLY A 64 -9.79 0.12 7.68
N LYS A 65 -9.71 -0.49 6.48
CA LYS A 65 -8.51 -1.19 6.01
C LYS A 65 -8.00 -0.66 4.67
N LEU A 66 -6.70 -0.78 4.47
CA LEU A 66 -6.00 -0.51 3.21
C LEU A 66 -4.77 -1.41 3.09
N MET A 67 -4.53 -1.93 1.91
CA MET A 67 -3.35 -2.72 1.58
C MET A 67 -2.36 -1.89 0.76
N ALA A 68 -1.09 -1.91 1.15
CA ALA A 68 0.02 -1.35 0.38
C ALA A 68 0.94 -2.46 -0.12
N ILE A 69 1.17 -2.47 -1.44
CA ILE A 69 2.06 -3.44 -2.08
C ILE A 69 3.40 -2.75 -2.34
N ILE A 70 4.48 -3.25 -1.72
CA ILE A 70 5.83 -2.71 -1.84
C ILE A 70 6.72 -3.70 -2.56
N GLY A 71 7.43 -3.23 -3.58
CA GLY A 71 8.34 -4.04 -4.38
C GLY A 71 9.79 -3.57 -4.27
N LYS A 72 10.73 -4.43 -4.68
CA LYS A 72 12.15 -4.08 -4.71
C LYS A 72 12.45 -3.00 -5.76
N HIS A 73 13.19 -1.98 -5.35
CA HIS A 73 13.73 -0.96 -6.24
C HIS A 73 14.95 -1.53 -7.00
N PHE A 74 14.79 -1.85 -8.29
CA PHE A 74 15.93 -2.19 -9.14
C PHE A 74 16.59 -0.90 -9.64
N ARG A 75 17.72 -0.55 -9.04
CA ARG A 75 18.58 0.50 -9.59
C ARG A 75 19.24 -0.06 -10.85
N ARG A 76 18.74 0.33 -12.04
CA ARG A 76 19.42 0.00 -13.30
C ARG A 76 20.77 0.71 -13.31
N ARG A 77 21.84 -0.08 -13.33
CA ARG A 77 23.22 0.41 -13.50
C ARG A 77 23.45 0.42 -15.00
N ILE A 78 23.60 1.62 -15.57
CA ILE A 78 23.93 1.82 -16.98
C ILE A 78 25.45 1.92 -17.03
N TYR A 79 26.10 1.10 -17.85
CA TYR A 79 27.52 1.22 -18.24
C TYR A 79 27.58 1.55 -19.72
#